data_AF-A0A8S0RSU3-F1
#
_entry.id   AF-A0A8S0RSU3-F1
#
_cell.length_a   1.000
_cell.length_b   1.000
_cell.length_c   1.000
_cell.angle_alpha   90.00
_cell.angle_beta   90.00
_cell.angle_gamma   90.00
#
_symmetry.space_group_name_H-M   'P 1'
#
loop_
_entity.id
_entity.type
_entity.pdbx_description
1 polymer ?
#
loop_
_entity_poly.entity_id
_entity_poly.type
_entity_poly.pdbx_seq_one_letter_code
_entity_poly.pdbx_strand_id
1 'polypeptide(L)'
;MAKKSKPSGNGCAAKKEKKNKLKNNLSVLNSLAMKNKAPKPNPFESMWSRRKFDILGKKQKGEERRVGLSRSIAIEKRKKTLLMEYEQSGKSSAFVDKRIGEQNEVLGEFDKAILRSQCERQLKMKKKSKYNLSDGEDEFDFQGSGPFPERDDFEDELLFDEDENENGEAAGSASKT
;
A
#
# COMPACT_ATOMS: atom_id res chain seq x y z
N MET A 1 10.02 -51.15 -83.85
CA MET A 1 10.42 -51.29 -82.43
C MET A 1 11.24 -50.07 -82.01
N ALA A 2 10.76 -49.26 -81.07
CA ALA A 2 11.58 -48.25 -80.38
C ALA A 2 10.95 -47.96 -79.01
N LYS A 3 11.59 -48.44 -77.93
CA LYS A 3 11.14 -48.20 -76.55
C LYS A 3 11.58 -46.80 -76.13
N LYS A 4 10.63 -45.88 -75.88
CA LYS A 4 10.91 -44.60 -75.22
C LYS A 4 11.03 -44.82 -73.71
N SER A 5 12.21 -44.56 -73.16
CA SER A 5 12.48 -44.55 -71.71
C SER A 5 11.87 -43.29 -71.06
N LYS A 6 11.17 -43.47 -69.94
CA LYS A 6 10.77 -42.37 -69.05
C LYS A 6 11.99 -41.98 -68.20
N PRO A 7 12.33 -40.69 -68.03
CA PRO A 7 13.26 -40.32 -66.99
C PRO A 7 12.58 -40.49 -65.63
N SER A 8 13.14 -41.35 -64.79
CA SER A 8 12.81 -41.47 -63.37
C SER A 8 13.29 -40.20 -62.64
N GLY A 9 12.48 -39.15 -62.72
CA GLY A 9 12.72 -37.90 -62.00
C GLY A 9 12.43 -38.05 -60.51
N ASN A 10 13.43 -38.46 -59.73
CA ASN A 10 13.46 -38.34 -58.27
C ASN A 10 13.51 -36.85 -57.86
N GLY A 11 12.43 -36.09 -58.09
CA GLY A 11 12.30 -34.67 -57.76
C GLY A 11 11.17 -34.33 -56.79
N CYS A 12 10.48 -35.35 -56.26
CA CYS A 12 9.32 -35.17 -55.38
C CYS A 12 9.70 -34.97 -53.90
N ALA A 13 10.78 -35.61 -53.43
CA ALA A 13 11.22 -35.55 -52.03
C ALA A 13 11.76 -34.15 -51.65
N ALA A 14 12.66 -33.58 -52.46
CA ALA A 14 13.25 -32.26 -52.18
C ALA A 14 12.22 -31.10 -52.23
N LYS A 15 11.19 -31.20 -53.09
CA LYS A 15 10.08 -30.23 -53.13
C LYS A 15 9.12 -30.39 -51.93
N LYS A 16 8.93 -31.61 -51.41
CA LYS A 16 8.14 -31.86 -50.19
C LYS A 16 8.86 -31.34 -48.94
N GLU A 17 10.16 -31.53 -48.83
CA GLU A 17 10.96 -31.02 -47.70
C GLU A 17 10.98 -29.48 -47.64
N LYS A 18 11.20 -28.80 -48.78
CA LYS A 18 11.15 -27.33 -48.83
C LYS A 18 9.76 -26.78 -48.47
N LYS A 19 8.68 -27.45 -48.90
CA LYS A 19 7.30 -27.09 -48.52
C LYS A 19 7.02 -27.31 -47.04
N ASN A 20 7.55 -28.36 -46.43
CA ASN A 20 7.36 -28.64 -45.01
C ASN A 20 8.15 -27.64 -44.12
N LYS A 21 9.37 -27.25 -44.53
CA LYS A 21 10.14 -26.21 -43.83
C LYS A 21 9.44 -24.85 -43.86
N LEU A 22 8.88 -24.44 -45.00
CA LEU A 22 8.10 -23.19 -45.11
C LEU A 22 6.81 -23.22 -44.27
N LYS A 23 6.11 -24.36 -44.23
CA LYS A 23 4.91 -24.54 -43.39
C LYS A 23 5.22 -24.49 -41.90
N ASN A 24 6.34 -25.06 -41.47
CA ASN A 24 6.79 -25.01 -40.08
C ASN A 24 7.22 -23.59 -39.66
N ASN A 25 7.87 -22.86 -40.55
CA ASN A 25 8.22 -21.46 -40.27
C ASN A 25 6.97 -20.58 -40.19
N LEU A 26 5.97 -20.81 -41.05
CA LEU A 26 4.71 -20.07 -41.01
C LEU A 26 3.89 -20.39 -39.76
N SER A 27 3.90 -21.63 -39.26
CA SER A 27 3.20 -22.00 -38.03
C SER A 27 3.87 -21.40 -36.78
N VAL A 28 5.20 -21.30 -36.77
CA VAL A 28 5.97 -20.61 -35.70
C VAL A 28 5.71 -19.09 -35.73
N LEU A 29 5.68 -18.47 -36.91
CA LEU A 29 5.35 -17.04 -37.02
C LEU A 29 3.88 -16.77 -36.61
N ASN A 30 2.97 -17.68 -36.95
CA ASN A 30 1.57 -17.60 -36.52
C ASN A 30 1.40 -17.79 -35.01
N SER A 31 2.16 -18.69 -34.38
CA SER A 31 2.09 -18.88 -32.92
C SER A 31 2.64 -17.66 -32.15
N LEU A 32 3.72 -17.05 -32.65
CA LEU A 32 4.25 -15.78 -32.12
C LEU A 32 3.26 -14.62 -32.33
N ALA A 33 2.62 -14.53 -33.50
CA ALA A 33 1.60 -13.53 -33.78
C ALA A 33 0.32 -13.71 -32.95
N MET A 34 -0.07 -14.95 -32.64
CA MET A 34 -1.21 -15.23 -31.75
C MET A 34 -0.88 -14.94 -30.28
N LYS A 35 0.37 -15.14 -29.84
CA LYS A 35 0.82 -14.79 -28.48
C LYS A 35 0.83 -13.28 -28.24
N ASN A 36 1.03 -12.49 -29.29
CA ASN A 36 1.00 -11.03 -29.25
C ASN A 36 -0.41 -10.42 -29.42
N LYS A 37 -1.41 -11.23 -29.79
CA LYS A 37 -2.80 -10.78 -29.84
C LYS A 37 -3.41 -10.94 -28.46
N ALA A 38 -3.84 -9.82 -27.87
CA ALA A 38 -4.63 -9.87 -26.65
C ALA A 38 -5.84 -10.81 -26.86
N PRO A 39 -6.11 -11.74 -25.93
CA PRO A 39 -7.27 -12.62 -26.04
C PRO A 39 -8.53 -11.76 -26.14
N LYS A 40 -9.41 -12.10 -27.09
CA LYS A 40 -10.70 -11.41 -27.23
C LYS A 40 -11.40 -11.47 -25.85
N PRO A 41 -11.82 -10.32 -25.29
CA PRO A 41 -12.46 -10.31 -23.99
C PRO A 41 -13.74 -11.15 -24.06
N ASN A 42 -13.91 -12.01 -23.06
CA ASN A 42 -15.11 -12.83 -22.94
C ASN A 42 -16.34 -11.92 -22.77
N PRO A 43 -17.40 -12.06 -23.59
CA PRO A 43 -18.59 -11.21 -23.52
C PRO A 43 -19.34 -11.31 -22.18
N PHE A 44 -19.14 -12.38 -21.40
CA PHE A 44 -19.78 -12.55 -20.09
C PHE A 44 -19.09 -11.77 -18.96
N GLU A 45 -17.88 -11.23 -19.18
CA GLU A 45 -17.17 -10.44 -18.18
C GLU A 45 -17.70 -9.00 -18.07
N SER A 46 -18.44 -8.56 -19.09
CA SER A 46 -19.04 -7.24 -19.21
C SER A 46 -20.56 -7.35 -19.22
N MET A 47 -21.22 -6.76 -18.23
CA MET A 47 -22.67 -6.57 -18.27
C MET A 47 -22.98 -5.27 -19.00
N TRP A 48 -23.84 -5.35 -20.00
CA TRP A 48 -24.34 -4.20 -20.75
C TRP A 48 -25.86 -4.08 -20.56
N SER A 49 -26.36 -2.85 -20.50
CA SER A 49 -27.79 -2.57 -20.37
C SER A 49 -28.32 -1.91 -21.64
N ARG A 50 -29.26 -2.56 -22.33
CA ARG A 50 -29.84 -2.01 -23.56
C ARG A 50 -30.71 -0.78 -23.27
N ARG A 51 -30.45 0.32 -23.99
CA ARG A 51 -31.31 1.52 -23.96
C ARG A 51 -32.64 1.26 -24.67
N LYS A 52 -33.68 1.95 -24.23
CA LYS A 52 -35.02 1.85 -24.82
C LYS A 52 -35.18 2.74 -26.05
N PHE A 53 -34.54 3.91 -26.06
CA PHE A 53 -34.55 4.87 -27.16
C PHE A 53 -33.14 5.35 -27.45
N ASP A 54 -32.87 5.66 -28.72
CA ASP A 54 -31.58 6.22 -29.15
C ASP A 54 -31.52 7.71 -28.84
N ILE A 55 -30.37 8.16 -28.32
CA ILE A 55 -30.14 9.57 -27.99
C ILE A 55 -28.87 10.01 -28.70
N LEU A 56 -29.05 10.71 -29.81
CA LEU A 56 -27.96 11.27 -30.60
C LEU A 56 -27.12 12.24 -29.75
N GLY A 57 -25.80 12.22 -29.94
CA GLY A 57 -24.87 13.19 -29.34
C GLY A 57 -24.45 12.94 -27.87
N LYS A 58 -24.94 11.91 -27.18
CA LYS A 58 -24.53 11.60 -25.79
C LYS A 58 -23.57 10.41 -25.71
N LYS A 59 -22.34 10.64 -25.23
CA LYS A 59 -21.39 9.55 -24.91
C LYS A 59 -21.93 8.67 -23.78
N GLN A 60 -21.91 7.36 -23.99
CA GLN A 60 -22.41 6.36 -23.03
C GLN A 60 -21.39 6.15 -21.90
N LYS A 61 -21.50 6.92 -20.82
CA LYS A 61 -20.70 6.68 -19.60
C LYS A 61 -21.41 5.63 -18.73
N GLY A 62 -20.81 4.44 -18.60
CA GLY A 62 -21.26 3.40 -17.65
C GLY A 62 -22.29 2.39 -18.15
N GLU A 63 -22.55 2.33 -19.46
CA GLU A 63 -23.40 1.28 -20.07
C GLU A 63 -22.74 -0.10 -20.01
N GLU A 64 -21.41 -0.15 -20.06
CA GLU A 64 -20.61 -1.35 -19.85
C GLU A 64 -20.03 -1.37 -18.43
N ARG A 65 -20.42 -2.39 -17.65
CA ARG A 65 -19.80 -2.69 -16.35
C ARG A 65 -19.02 -3.98 -16.46
N ARG A 66 -17.70 -3.90 -16.22
CA ARG A 66 -16.83 -5.08 -16.23
C ARG A 66 -16.87 -5.80 -14.88
N VAL A 67 -17.91 -6.61 -14.69
CA VAL A 67 -18.23 -7.26 -13.41
C VAL A 67 -17.13 -8.23 -12.98
N GLY A 68 -16.54 -8.98 -13.90
CA GLY A 68 -15.47 -9.92 -13.57
C GLY A 68 -14.28 -9.27 -12.90
N LEU A 69 -13.77 -8.18 -13.49
CA LEU A 69 -12.67 -7.41 -12.90
C LEU A 69 -13.05 -6.82 -11.55
N SER A 70 -14.28 -6.29 -11.41
CA SER A 70 -14.72 -5.75 -10.12
C SER A 70 -14.74 -6.81 -9.02
N ARG A 71 -15.15 -8.05 -9.35
CA ARG A 71 -15.17 -9.19 -8.42
C ARG A 71 -13.76 -9.65 -8.08
N SER A 72 -12.84 -9.75 -9.05
CA SER A 72 -11.46 -10.16 -8.80
C SER A 72 -10.75 -9.15 -7.88
N ILE A 73 -10.90 -7.85 -8.16
CA ILE A 73 -10.37 -6.79 -7.31
C ILE A 73 -10.95 -6.85 -5.89
N ALA A 74 -12.26 -7.11 -5.75
CA ALA A 74 -12.87 -7.26 -4.44
C ALA A 74 -12.31 -8.46 -3.65
N ILE A 75 -12.07 -9.59 -4.32
CA ILE A 75 -11.46 -10.77 -3.71
C ILE A 75 -10.03 -10.46 -3.28
N GLU A 76 -9.23 -9.80 -4.13
CA GLU A 76 -7.87 -9.38 -3.80
C GLU A 76 -7.84 -8.44 -2.59
N LYS A 77 -8.79 -7.49 -2.51
CA LYS A 77 -8.93 -6.61 -1.34
C LYS A 77 -9.21 -7.40 -0.06
N ARG A 78 -10.12 -8.38 -0.09
CA ARG A 78 -10.41 -9.24 1.08
C ARG A 78 -9.19 -10.08 1.48
N LYS A 79 -8.45 -10.62 0.50
CA LYS A 79 -7.20 -11.35 0.76
C LYS A 79 -6.12 -10.48 1.40
N LYS A 80 -6.09 -9.17 1.12
CA LYS A 80 -5.14 -8.22 1.71
C LYS A 80 -5.58 -7.68 3.08
N THR A 81 -6.86 -7.74 3.41
CA THR A 81 -7.42 -7.15 4.65
C THR A 81 -7.92 -8.26 5.57
N LEU A 82 -9.14 -8.75 5.35
CA LEU A 82 -9.80 -9.76 6.18
C LEU A 82 -8.98 -11.04 6.38
N LEU A 83 -8.28 -11.51 5.35
CA LEU A 83 -7.44 -12.70 5.49
C LEU A 83 -6.25 -12.44 6.42
N MET A 84 -5.60 -11.30 6.29
CA MET A 84 -4.50 -10.91 7.18
C MET A 84 -4.98 -10.71 8.61
N GLU A 85 -6.14 -10.08 8.80
CA GLU A 85 -6.78 -9.91 10.11
C GLU A 85 -7.14 -11.26 10.74
N TYR A 86 -7.69 -12.19 9.96
CA TYR A 86 -8.01 -13.54 10.44
C TYR A 86 -6.75 -14.29 10.89
N GLU A 87 -5.68 -14.27 10.10
CA GLU A 87 -4.39 -14.87 10.48
C GLU A 87 -3.76 -14.21 11.72
N GLN A 88 -4.07 -12.94 11.98
CA GLN A 88 -3.62 -12.20 13.16
C GLN A 88 -4.52 -12.40 14.37
N SER A 89 -5.79 -12.77 14.21
CA SER A 89 -6.75 -12.92 15.31
C SER A 89 -6.32 -13.94 16.38
N GLY A 90 -5.56 -14.97 15.99
CA GLY A 90 -4.97 -15.95 16.92
C GLY A 90 -3.64 -15.51 17.55
N LYS A 91 -3.13 -14.32 17.22
CA LYS A 91 -1.83 -13.80 17.68
C LYS A 91 -2.06 -12.67 18.67
N SER A 92 -1.31 -12.67 19.77
CA SER A 92 -1.40 -11.64 20.81
C SER A 92 -0.51 -10.41 20.54
N SER A 93 0.45 -10.50 19.61
CA SER A 93 1.40 -9.43 19.29
C SER A 93 1.32 -9.00 17.83
N ALA A 94 1.36 -7.70 17.57
CA ALA A 94 1.49 -7.10 16.25
C ALA A 94 2.70 -6.16 16.19
N PHE A 95 3.46 -6.21 15.10
CA PHE A 95 4.59 -5.30 14.87
C PHE A 95 4.07 -3.97 14.28
N VAL A 96 4.38 -2.86 14.94
CA VAL A 96 4.02 -1.52 14.48
C VAL A 96 5.28 -0.73 14.18
N ASP A 97 5.46 -0.35 12.91
CA ASP A 97 6.58 0.48 12.49
C ASP A 97 6.35 1.96 12.86
N LYS A 98 7.12 2.44 13.83
CA LYS A 98 7.08 3.81 14.34
C LYS A 98 8.12 4.73 13.68
N ARG A 99 8.83 4.28 12.63
CA ARG A 99 9.81 5.11 11.92
C ARG A 99 9.12 6.30 11.25
N ILE A 100 9.82 7.43 11.25
CA ILE A 100 9.30 8.69 10.66
C ILE A 100 9.03 8.47 9.17
N GLY A 101 7.83 8.86 8.75
CA GLY A 101 7.39 8.84 7.35
C GLY A 101 7.04 7.46 6.78
N GLU A 102 7.12 6.37 7.56
CA GLU A 102 6.76 5.04 7.04
C GLU A 102 5.27 4.95 6.67
N GLN A 103 4.38 5.50 7.51
CA GLN A 103 2.93 5.51 7.27
C GLN A 103 2.46 6.54 6.23
N ASN A 104 3.36 7.43 5.79
CA ASN A 104 3.04 8.50 4.84
C ASN A 104 3.55 8.11 3.45
N GLU A 105 2.64 7.72 2.56
CA GLU A 105 2.94 7.35 1.17
C GLU A 105 3.27 8.57 0.28
N VAL A 106 2.97 9.79 0.75
CA VAL A 106 3.24 11.05 0.03
C VAL A 106 4.73 11.43 0.02
N LEU A 107 5.47 11.04 1.07
CA LEU A 107 6.90 11.35 1.17
C LEU A 107 7.71 10.35 0.33
N GLY A 108 8.69 10.83 -0.44
CA GLY A 108 9.63 9.96 -1.14
C GLY A 108 10.55 9.21 -0.17
N GLU A 109 11.14 8.09 -0.61
CA GLU A 109 12.05 7.28 0.22
C GLU A 109 13.26 8.10 0.71
N PHE A 110 13.78 8.97 -0.14
CA PHE A 110 14.91 9.84 0.17
C PHE A 110 14.56 10.86 1.28
N ASP A 111 13.41 11.51 1.17
CA ASP A 111 12.94 12.48 2.18
C ASP A 111 12.69 11.80 3.52
N LYS A 112 12.15 10.56 3.52
CA LYS A 112 12.02 9.74 4.73
C LYS A 112 13.36 9.51 5.40
N ALA A 113 14.42 9.22 4.63
CA ALA A 113 15.76 9.00 5.17
C ALA A 113 16.38 10.28 5.77
N ILE A 114 16.22 11.42 5.11
CA ILE A 114 16.68 12.72 5.62
C ILE A 114 16.00 13.05 6.95
N LEU A 115 14.66 12.93 7.02
CA LEU A 115 13.91 13.22 8.24
C LEU A 115 14.32 12.32 9.41
N ARG A 116 14.58 11.03 9.15
CA ARG A 116 15.11 10.09 10.14
C ARG A 116 16.48 10.54 10.65
N SER A 117 17.40 10.89 9.75
CA SER A 117 18.75 11.35 10.11
C SER A 117 18.73 12.67 10.89
N GLN A 118 17.87 13.61 10.49
CA GLN A 118 17.71 14.89 11.20
C GLN A 118 17.15 14.67 12.60
N CYS A 119 16.12 13.85 12.76
CA CYS A 119 15.56 13.53 14.08
C CYS A 119 16.58 12.81 14.96
N GLU A 120 17.32 11.85 14.42
CA GLU A 120 18.41 11.18 15.15
C GLU A 120 19.49 12.16 15.62
N ARG A 121 19.94 13.08 14.73
CA ARG A 121 20.90 14.13 15.09
C ARG A 121 20.34 15.03 16.19
N GLN A 122 19.10 15.47 16.08
CA GLN A 122 18.46 16.30 17.09
C GLN A 122 18.34 15.56 18.44
N LEU A 123 17.99 14.28 18.45
CA LEU A 123 17.93 13.49 19.67
C LEU A 123 19.32 13.33 20.31
N LYS A 124 20.37 13.14 19.52
CA LYS A 124 21.76 13.11 20.02
C LYS A 124 22.16 14.45 20.63
N MET A 125 21.86 15.57 19.97
CA MET A 125 22.18 16.91 20.49
C MET A 125 21.33 17.30 21.71
N LYS A 126 20.07 16.86 21.79
CA LYS A 126 19.15 17.12 22.91
C LYS A 126 19.51 16.32 24.17
N LYS A 127 20.16 15.17 24.01
CA LYS A 127 20.81 14.47 25.13
C LYS A 127 22.08 15.23 25.54
N LYS A 128 21.91 16.45 26.06
CA LYS A 128 22.91 17.06 26.92
C LYS A 128 23.04 16.12 28.11
N SER A 129 24.15 15.40 28.16
CA SER A 129 24.45 14.46 29.23
C SER A 129 24.22 15.17 30.57
N LYS A 130 23.32 14.62 31.41
CA LYS A 130 23.15 15.07 32.79
C LYS A 130 24.47 15.06 33.58
N TYR A 131 25.48 14.37 33.05
CA TYR A 131 26.79 14.17 33.64
C TYR A 131 27.94 14.58 32.71
N ASN A 132 27.71 15.38 31.65
CA ASN A 132 28.82 16.05 30.96
C ASN A 132 29.20 17.22 31.84
N LEU A 133 29.90 16.90 32.94
CA LEU A 133 30.78 17.85 33.57
C LEU A 133 31.75 18.29 32.49
N SER A 134 31.88 19.60 32.28
CA SER A 134 32.92 20.16 31.44
C SER A 134 34.25 19.62 31.96
N ASP A 135 34.91 18.76 31.18
CA ASP A 135 36.21 18.18 31.53
C ASP A 135 37.29 19.25 31.29
N GLY A 136 37.36 20.24 32.19
CA GLY A 136 38.29 21.38 32.18
C GLY A 136 38.14 22.28 30.96
N GLU A 137 37.80 23.56 31.04
CA GLU A 137 38.64 24.64 31.57
C GLU A 137 37.84 25.94 31.39
N ASP A 138 36.68 26.07 32.03
CA ASP A 138 36.03 27.37 32.18
C ASP A 138 36.09 27.77 33.64
N GLU A 139 37.25 28.27 34.01
CA GLU A 139 37.44 29.17 35.15
C GLU A 139 36.59 30.43 34.90
N PHE A 140 35.28 30.31 35.13
CA PHE A 140 34.41 31.45 35.26
C PHE A 140 34.32 31.79 36.75
N ASP A 141 35.29 32.60 37.18
CA ASP A 141 35.20 33.44 38.37
C ASP A 141 33.85 34.17 38.37
N PHE A 142 32.84 33.61 39.04
CA PHE A 142 31.70 34.38 39.50
C PHE A 142 31.66 34.35 41.02
N GLN A 143 32.48 35.21 41.58
CA GLN A 143 32.39 35.68 42.94
C GLN A 143 31.03 36.37 43.15
N GLY A 144 30.03 35.62 43.64
CA GLY A 144 28.81 36.21 44.20
C GLY A 144 27.50 35.53 43.85
N SER A 145 27.20 34.36 44.43
CA SER A 145 25.81 33.99 44.81
C SER A 145 25.83 32.67 45.59
N GLY A 146 25.43 32.72 46.86
CA GLY A 146 25.40 31.57 47.77
C GLY A 146 24.36 30.51 47.39
N PRO A 147 24.45 29.30 47.97
CA PRO A 147 23.49 28.23 47.72
C PRO A 147 22.25 28.40 48.61
N PHE A 148 21.11 27.93 48.10
CA PHE A 148 19.80 27.69 48.76
C PHE A 148 18.76 28.84 48.74
N PRO A 149 17.57 28.61 48.14
CA PRO A 149 16.36 29.31 48.55
C PRO A 149 15.81 28.66 49.83
N GLU A 150 15.94 29.39 50.93
CA GLU A 150 15.28 29.20 52.23
C GLU A 150 13.79 29.53 52.08
N ARG A 151 13.00 28.59 51.54
CA ARG A 151 11.55 28.64 51.66
C ARG A 151 11.06 27.22 51.92
N ASP A 152 10.66 27.02 53.17
CA ASP A 152 10.22 25.76 53.76
C ASP A 152 8.74 25.55 53.38
N ASP A 153 8.43 24.50 52.62
CA ASP A 153 7.09 24.19 52.06
C ASP A 153 6.13 23.60 53.13
N PHE A 154 6.31 23.94 54.42
CA PHE A 154 5.56 23.37 55.54
C PHE A 154 4.34 24.20 56.00
N GLU A 155 4.08 25.34 55.40
CA GLU A 155 2.83 26.11 55.49
C GLU A 155 2.25 26.15 54.07
N ASP A 156 1.04 25.72 53.72
CA ASP A 156 -0.23 25.70 54.44
C ASP A 156 -1.25 25.12 53.42
N GLU A 157 -1.96 24.02 53.73
CA GLU A 157 -3.32 23.76 53.23
C GLU A 157 -3.88 22.50 53.93
N LEU A 158 -4.29 22.63 55.19
CA LEU A 158 -5.22 21.69 55.81
C LEU A 158 -6.61 21.88 55.18
N LEU A 159 -6.90 21.11 54.13
CA LEU A 159 -8.28 20.89 53.69
C LEU A 159 -9.00 20.09 54.76
N PHE A 160 -9.78 20.79 55.58
CA PHE A 160 -10.77 20.18 56.45
C PHE A 160 -11.78 19.44 55.57
N ASP A 161 -11.79 18.11 55.66
CA ASP A 161 -12.94 17.28 55.31
C ASP A 161 -14.10 17.71 56.22
N GLU A 162 -15.14 18.30 55.65
CA GLU A 162 -16.44 18.44 56.30
C GLU A 162 -17.50 17.83 55.39
N ASP A 163 -18.23 16.90 56.00
CA ASP A 163 -19.04 15.86 55.39
C ASP A 163 -20.30 16.35 54.64
N GLU A 164 -20.84 15.41 53.86
CA GLU A 164 -22.25 15.01 53.94
C GLU A 164 -23.25 15.48 52.83
N ASN A 165 -23.99 14.47 52.34
CA ASN A 165 -25.32 14.50 51.75
C ASN A 165 -25.47 14.49 50.20
N GLU A 166 -25.49 13.27 49.66
CA GLU A 166 -26.70 12.63 49.11
C GLU A 166 -27.71 13.56 48.40
N ASN A 167 -27.80 13.44 47.06
CA ASN A 167 -29.06 13.14 46.37
C ASN A 167 -28.86 13.01 44.86
N GLY A 168 -29.23 11.85 44.32
CA GLY A 168 -29.37 11.63 42.90
C GLY A 168 -30.74 12.12 42.42
N GLU A 169 -30.75 12.90 41.34
CA GLU A 169 -31.97 13.11 40.55
C GLU A 169 -31.72 12.74 39.08
N ALA A 170 -32.37 11.66 38.69
CA ALA A 170 -32.61 11.30 37.31
C ALA A 170 -33.74 12.18 36.74
N ALA A 171 -33.53 12.76 35.56
CA ALA A 171 -34.63 13.22 34.72
C ALA A 171 -34.26 13.03 33.24
N GLY A 172 -34.81 11.98 32.65
CA GLY A 172 -34.93 11.85 31.20
C GLY A 172 -36.16 12.60 30.69
N SER A 173 -36.03 13.23 29.52
CA SER A 173 -37.12 13.49 28.58
C SER A 173 -36.49 13.72 27.21
N ALA A 174 -36.55 12.75 26.31
CA ALA A 174 -37.64 12.49 25.38
C ALA A 174 -37.62 13.40 24.14
N SER A 175 -37.51 12.71 23.01
CA SER A 175 -37.50 13.14 21.62
C SER A 175 -38.89 13.52 21.09
N LYS A 176 -38.96 14.66 20.38
CA LYS A 176 -39.88 15.05 19.28
C LYS A 176 -39.62 16.53 19.01
N THR A 177 -39.45 17.06 17.80
CA THR A 177 -39.95 16.75 16.44
C THR A 177 -38.90 17.14 15.41
#